data_AF-C5PCF7-F1
#
_entry.id   AF-C5PCF7-F1
#
_cell.length_a   1.000
_cell.length_b   1.000
_cell.length_c   1.000
_cell.angle_alpha   90.00
_cell.angle_beta   90.00
_cell.angle_gamma   90.00
#
_symmetry.space_group_name_H-M   'P 1'
#
loop_
_entity.id
_entity.type
_entity.pdbx_description
1 polymer ?
#
loop_
_entity_poly.entity_id
_entity_poly.type
_entity_poly.pdbx_seq_one_letter_code
_entity_poly.pdbx_strand_id
1 'polypeptide(L)'
;MWRSVAFLMSFAIVLEGMTLITYIFILAGGKQMRETGWKVLTLFLVFITLVQCAAMALVSYLFDNDERFYPGWKLDKSWIMSVVSMCLAGFNAVIIYMTIRTLPSEGGYELIADNS
;
A
#
# COMPACT_ATOMS: atom_id res chain seq x y z
N MET A 1 19.19 10.59 10.25
CA MET A 1 18.32 10.38 9.07
C MET A 1 18.39 8.95 8.53
N TRP A 2 19.57 8.31 8.40
CA TRP A 2 19.67 6.89 8.01
C TRP A 2 18.84 5.92 8.86
N ARG A 3 18.80 6.13 10.18
CA ARG A 3 17.93 5.35 11.09
C ARG A 3 16.43 5.54 10.79
N SER A 4 16.02 6.73 10.37
CA SER A 4 14.64 7.04 9.98
C SER A 4 14.25 6.34 8.69
N VAL A 5 15.16 6.31 7.69
CA VAL A 5 14.97 5.52 6.47
C VAL A 5 14.78 4.04 6.81
N ALA A 6 15.65 3.48 7.65
CA ALA A 6 15.53 2.09 8.08
C ALA A 6 14.18 1.80 8.76
N PHE A 7 13.74 2.68 9.67
CA PHE A 7 12.43 2.56 10.31
C PHE A 7 11.28 2.61 9.30
N LEU A 8 11.27 3.58 8.38
CA LEU A 8 10.22 3.71 7.36
C LEU A 8 10.16 2.48 6.45
N MET A 9 11.31 1.95 6.03
CA MET A 9 11.34 0.74 5.19
C MET A 9 10.90 -0.51 5.95
N SER A 10 11.29 -0.67 7.22
CA SER A 10 10.76 -1.75 8.06
C SER A 10 9.24 -1.64 8.26
N PHE A 11 8.74 -0.42 8.47
CA PHE A 11 7.31 -0.18 8.61
C PHE A 11 6.55 -0.46 7.31
N ALA A 12 7.11 -0.09 6.15
CA ALA A 12 6.53 -0.41 4.84
C ALA A 12 6.37 -1.93 4.64
N ILE A 13 7.39 -2.72 4.99
CA ILE A 13 7.33 -4.20 4.89
C ILE A 13 6.20 -4.76 5.78
N VAL A 14 6.02 -4.24 6.99
CA VAL A 14 4.93 -4.67 7.88
C VAL A 14 3.57 -4.35 7.25
N LEU A 15 3.38 -3.15 6.71
CA LEU A 15 2.15 -2.76 6.02
C LEU A 15 1.88 -3.62 4.78
N GLU A 16 2.92 -3.96 4.00
CA GLU A 16 2.79 -4.88 2.87
C GLU A 16 2.37 -6.28 3.31
N GLY A 17 2.93 -6.80 4.41
CA GLY A 17 2.50 -8.06 5.01
C GLY A 17 1.02 -8.03 5.44
N MET A 18 0.58 -6.95 6.07
CA MET A 18 -0.84 -6.75 6.42
C MET A 18 -1.74 -6.65 5.18
N THR A 19 -1.26 -6.02 4.11
CA THR A 19 -1.96 -5.90 2.83
C THR A 19 -2.16 -7.27 2.18
N LEU A 20 -1.12 -8.11 2.17
CA LEU A 20 -1.22 -9.49 1.68
C LEU A 20 -2.23 -10.31 2.48
N ILE A 21 -2.18 -10.24 3.81
CA ILE A 21 -3.14 -10.93 4.67
C ILE A 21 -4.58 -10.45 4.39
N THR A 22 -4.78 -9.14 4.30
CA THR A 22 -6.08 -8.52 3.99
C THR A 22 -6.61 -9.01 2.66
N TYR A 23 -5.75 -9.08 1.64
CA TYR A 23 -6.11 -9.58 0.33
C TYR A 23 -6.56 -11.06 0.36
N ILE A 24 -5.85 -11.92 1.12
CA ILE A 24 -6.25 -13.32 1.32
C ILE A 24 -7.64 -13.41 1.97
N PHE A 25 -7.92 -12.62 3.01
CA PHE A 25 -9.22 -12.60 3.67
C PHE A 25 -10.36 -12.10 2.78
N ILE A 26 -10.09 -11.12 1.90
CA ILE A 26 -11.08 -10.65 0.93
C ILE A 26 -11.44 -11.78 -0.06
N LEU A 27 -10.44 -12.49 -0.56
CA LEU A 27 -10.67 -13.57 -1.53
C LEU A 27 -11.37 -14.78 -0.91
N ALA A 28 -10.89 -15.23 0.26
CA ALA A 28 -11.40 -16.40 0.96
C ALA A 28 -12.70 -16.13 1.76
N GLY A 29 -12.99 -14.87 2.08
CA GLY A 29 -14.14 -14.47 2.88
C GLY A 29 -15.44 -14.40 2.08
N GLY A 30 -16.55 -14.35 2.82
CA GLY A 30 -17.88 -14.09 2.27
C GLY A 30 -18.12 -12.62 1.94
N LYS A 31 -19.34 -12.30 1.48
CA LYS A 31 -19.77 -10.95 1.05
C LYS A 31 -19.32 -9.83 1.98
N GLN A 32 -19.58 -9.95 3.29
CA GLN A 32 -19.24 -8.91 4.27
C GLN A 32 -17.74 -8.56 4.29
N MET A 33 -16.87 -9.57 4.17
CA MET A 33 -15.42 -9.39 4.16
C MET A 33 -14.95 -8.75 2.86
N ARG A 34 -15.62 -9.01 1.73
CA ARG A 34 -15.34 -8.35 0.45
C ARG A 34 -15.75 -6.88 0.47
N GLU A 35 -17.01 -6.59 0.83
CA GLU A 35 -17.54 -5.22 0.83
C GLU A 35 -16.75 -4.27 1.73
N THR A 36 -16.33 -4.74 2.91
CA THR A 36 -15.56 -3.92 3.85
C THR A 36 -14.05 -3.99 3.56
N GLY A 37 -13.55 -5.17 3.20
CA GLY A 37 -12.13 -5.43 3.04
C GLY A 37 -11.50 -4.61 1.91
N TRP A 38 -12.18 -4.37 0.79
CA TRP A 38 -11.64 -3.52 -0.29
C TRP A 38 -11.31 -2.09 0.16
N LYS A 39 -12.12 -1.53 1.08
CA LYS A 39 -11.86 -0.20 1.66
C LYS A 39 -10.61 -0.21 2.55
N VAL A 40 -10.47 -1.24 3.37
CA VAL A 40 -9.30 -1.43 4.25
C VAL A 40 -8.03 -1.65 3.42
N LEU A 41 -8.11 -2.46 2.35
CA LEU A 41 -7.01 -2.70 1.43
C LEU A 41 -6.55 -1.40 0.75
N THR A 42 -7.50 -0.57 0.29
CA THR A 42 -7.21 0.74 -0.30
C THR A 42 -6.45 1.64 0.68
N LEU A 43 -6.87 1.67 1.95
CA LEU A 43 -6.21 2.45 3.00
C LEU A 43 -4.75 2.01 3.20
N PHE A 44 -4.49 0.70 3.27
CA PHE A 44 -3.12 0.20 3.42
C PHE A 44 -2.24 0.53 2.21
N LEU A 45 -2.76 0.40 0.99
CA LEU A 45 -2.01 0.77 -0.22
C LEU A 45 -1.63 2.26 -0.25
N VAL A 46 -2.53 3.14 0.20
CA VAL A 46 -2.23 4.58 0.33
C VAL A 46 -1.12 4.81 1.36
N PHE A 47 -1.20 4.17 2.54
CA PHE A 47 -0.16 4.30 3.56
C PHE A 47 1.20 3.78 3.07
N ILE A 48 1.24 2.63 2.39
CA ILE A 48 2.47 2.09 1.80
C ILE A 48 3.08 3.10 0.82
N THR A 49 2.25 3.66 -0.05
CA THR A 49 2.69 4.66 -1.05
C THR A 49 3.33 5.88 -0.35
N LEU A 50 2.70 6.40 0.70
CA LEU A 50 3.22 7.56 1.45
C LEU A 50 4.53 7.23 2.18
N VAL A 51 4.60 6.07 2.84
CA VAL A 51 5.79 5.64 3.60
C VAL A 51 6.97 5.39 2.66
N GLN A 52 6.76 4.70 1.54
CA GLN A 52 7.80 4.47 0.55
C GLN A 52 8.24 5.77 -0.12
N CYS A 53 7.32 6.69 -0.43
CA CYS A 53 7.65 8.01 -0.95
C CYS A 53 8.54 8.78 0.02
N ALA A 54 8.18 8.84 1.31
CA ALA A 54 8.95 9.50 2.34
C ALA A 54 10.35 8.85 2.52
N ALA A 55 10.42 7.52 2.52
CA ALA A 55 11.68 6.80 2.62
C ALA A 55 12.60 7.08 1.42
N MET A 56 12.07 7.03 0.19
CA MET A 56 12.86 7.27 -1.02
C MET A 56 13.31 8.72 -1.15
N ALA A 57 12.47 9.69 -0.73
CA ALA A 57 12.82 11.10 -0.67
C ALA A 57 13.95 11.38 0.34
N LEU A 58 13.91 10.71 1.50
CA LEU A 58 15.01 10.78 2.45
C LEU A 58 16.28 10.14 1.90
N VAL A 59 16.19 8.97 1.25
CA VAL A 59 17.37 8.32 0.63
C VAL A 59 18.01 9.22 -0.43
N SER A 60 17.21 9.85 -1.30
CA SER A 60 17.74 10.80 -2.29
C SER A 60 18.36 12.03 -1.64
N TYR A 61 17.72 12.59 -0.60
CA TYR A 61 18.30 13.71 0.14
C TYR A 61 19.64 13.35 0.77
N LEU A 62 19.75 12.18 1.39
CA LEU A 62 21.01 11.74 2.02
C LEU A 62 22.08 11.45 0.97
N PHE A 63 21.69 10.92 -0.18
CA PHE A 63 22.61 10.70 -1.29
C PHE A 63 23.27 11.99 -1.76
N ASP A 64 22.51 13.09 -1.84
CA ASP A 64 23.02 14.39 -2.31
C ASP A 64 23.76 15.20 -1.22
N ASN A 65 23.51 14.92 0.07
CA ASN A 65 23.98 15.76 1.18
C ASN A 65 24.96 15.07 2.15
N ASP A 66 25.17 13.75 2.07
CA ASP A 66 26.11 13.02 2.93
C ASP A 66 27.50 12.96 2.26
N GLU A 67 28.52 13.51 2.94
CA GLU A 67 29.91 13.61 2.46
C GLU A 67 30.56 12.25 2.16
N ARG A 68 29.93 11.14 2.60
CA ARG A 68 30.35 9.78 2.29
C ARG A 68 30.19 9.41 0.82
N PHE A 69 29.34 10.13 0.08
CA PHE A 69 29.14 9.88 -1.34
C PHE A 69 30.04 10.79 -2.17
N TYR A 70 30.95 10.16 -2.91
CA TYR A 70 31.86 10.86 -3.82
C TYR A 70 31.31 10.83 -5.25
N PRO A 71 31.72 11.75 -6.13
CA PRO A 71 31.28 11.80 -7.52
C PRO A 71 31.48 10.45 -8.24
N GLY A 72 30.40 9.89 -8.77
CA GLY A 72 30.40 8.58 -9.45
C GLY A 72 29.53 7.50 -8.80
N TRP A 73 29.14 7.70 -7.53
CA TRP A 73 28.11 6.87 -6.91
C TRP A 73 26.75 7.09 -7.59
N LYS A 74 25.91 6.07 -7.59
CA LYS A 74 24.53 6.12 -8.10
C LYS A 74 23.63 5.36 -7.16
N LEU A 75 22.36 5.74 -7.11
CA LEU A 75 21.35 4.95 -6.43
C LEU A 75 21.22 3.58 -7.13
N ASP A 76 21.23 2.53 -6.32
CA ASP A 76 21.23 1.16 -6.79
C ASP A 76 19.82 0.68 -7.18
N LYS A 77 19.76 -0.50 -7.80
CA LYS A 77 18.53 -1.16 -8.27
C LYS A 77 17.45 -1.26 -7.19
N SER A 78 17.81 -1.42 -5.92
CA SER A 78 16.87 -1.49 -4.80
C SER A 78 16.02 -0.22 -4.65
N TRP A 79 16.62 0.95 -4.85
CA TRP A 79 15.90 2.23 -4.85
C TRP A 79 14.92 2.30 -6.04
N ILE A 80 15.37 1.91 -7.24
CA ILE A 80 14.52 1.89 -8.44
C ILE A 80 13.33 0.93 -8.24
N MET A 81 13.58 -0.28 -7.74
CA MET A 81 12.54 -1.26 -7.46
C MET A 81 11.54 -0.74 -6.42
N SER A 82 12.00 -0.02 -5.40
CA SER A 82 11.12 0.58 -4.40
C SER A 82 10.26 1.72 -4.98
N VAL A 83 10.80 2.54 -5.88
CA VAL A 83 10.02 3.59 -6.57
C VAL A 83 8.97 2.97 -7.50
N VAL A 84 9.34 1.91 -8.22
CA VAL A 84 8.38 1.16 -9.06
C VAL A 84 7.27 0.55 -8.19
N SER A 85 7.62 -0.06 -7.04
CA SER A 85 6.65 -0.60 -6.08
C SER A 85 5.69 0.49 -5.58
N MET A 86 6.23 1.65 -5.19
CA MET A 86 5.44 2.81 -4.76
C MET A 86 4.43 3.25 -5.84
N CYS A 87 4.86 3.34 -7.10
CA CYS A 87 3.98 3.70 -8.21
C CYS A 87 2.88 2.66 -8.43
N LEU A 88 3.21 1.37 -8.39
CA LEU A 88 2.24 0.28 -8.54
C LEU A 88 1.23 0.26 -7.38
N ALA A 89 1.69 0.44 -6.15
CA ALA A 89 0.83 0.52 -4.97
C ALA A 89 -0.14 1.71 -5.06
N GLY A 90 0.36 2.89 -5.44
CA GLY A 90 -0.45 4.09 -5.62
C GLY A 90 -1.47 3.93 -6.75
N PHE A 91 -1.06 3.39 -7.89
CA PHE A 91 -1.95 3.10 -9.01
C PHE A 91 -3.06 2.11 -8.64
N ASN A 92 -2.71 1.03 -7.95
CA ASN A 92 -3.67 0.04 -7.49
C ASN A 92 -4.67 0.64 -6.47
N ALA A 93 -4.20 1.49 -5.55
CA ALA A 93 -5.07 2.20 -4.63
C ALA A 93 -6.11 3.05 -5.36
N VAL A 94 -5.70 3.78 -6.41
CA VAL A 94 -6.61 4.59 -7.23
C VAL A 94 -7.64 3.72 -7.95
N ILE A 95 -7.23 2.62 -8.56
CA ILE A 95 -8.15 1.71 -9.26
C ILE A 95 -9.17 1.10 -8.30
N ILE A 96 -8.72 0.57 -7.15
CA ILE A 96 -9.62 -0.07 -6.18
C ILE A 96 -10.58 0.98 -5.61
N TYR A 97 -10.10 2.18 -5.31
CA TYR A 97 -10.94 3.28 -4.86
C TYR A 97 -12.03 3.65 -5.87
N MET A 98 -11.68 3.75 -7.16
CA MET A 98 -12.64 3.99 -8.23
C MET A 98 -13.67 2.84 -8.31
N THR A 99 -13.18 1.60 -8.27
CA THR A 99 -14.00 0.38 -8.31
C THR A 99 -15.02 0.32 -7.18
N ILE A 100 -14.64 0.68 -5.95
CA ILE A 100 -15.55 0.73 -4.79
C ILE A 100 -16.68 1.75 -5.00
N ARG A 101 -16.44 2.83 -5.75
CA ARG A 101 -17.45 3.87 -6.01
C ARG A 101 -18.33 3.58 -7.21
N THR A 102 -17.83 2.84 -8.20
CA THR A 102 -18.54 2.58 -9.45
C THR A 102 -19.30 1.26 -9.43
N LEU A 103 -18.79 0.23 -8.75
CA LEU A 103 -19.47 -1.06 -8.71
C LEU A 103 -20.67 -1.01 -7.75
N PRO A 104 -21.84 -1.53 -8.17
CA PRO A 104 -22.95 -1.73 -7.25
C PRO A 104 -22.53 -2.71 -6.16
N SER A 105 -23.11 -2.55 -4.95
CA SER A 105 -22.98 -3.57 -3.90
C SER A 105 -23.40 -4.92 -4.47
N GLU A 106 -22.62 -5.96 -4.16
CA GLU A 106 -22.93 -7.33 -4.55
C GLU A 106 -24.33 -7.65 -4.00
N GLY A 107 -25.36 -7.64 -4.87
CA GLY A 107 -26.75 -7.84 -4.44
C GLY A 107 -26.85 -9.12 -3.60
N GLY A 108 -27.41 -9.02 -2.39
CA GLY A 108 -27.43 -10.18 -1.50
C GLY A 108 -28.21 -10.01 -0.19
N TYR A 109 -28.90 -11.11 0.14
CA TYR A 109 -29.80 -11.41 1.26
C TYR A 109 -30.85 -10.34 1.55
N GLU A 110 -31.99 -10.44 0.88
CA GLU A 110 -33.23 -9.89 1.42
C GLU A 110 -33.47 -10.56 2.77
N LEU A 111 -33.66 -9.75 3.82
CA LEU A 111 -34.13 -10.27 5.09
C LEU A 111 -35.50 -10.89 4.82
N ILE A 112 -35.63 -12.21 4.95
CA ILE A 112 -36.94 -12.87 4.90
C ILE A 112 -37.76 -12.21 6.01
N ALA A 113 -38.89 -11.61 5.64
CA ALA A 113 -39.78 -10.99 6.61
C ALA A 113 -40.19 -12.03 7.64
N ASP A 114 -39.83 -11.79 8.89
CA ASP A 114 -40.23 -12.64 10.01
C ASP A 114 -41.74 -12.49 10.15
N ASN A 115 -42.48 -13.49 9.66
CA ASN A 115 -43.94 -13.55 9.80
C ASN A 115 -44.27 -14.11 11.18
N SER A 116 -44.17 -13.24 12.20
CA SER A 116 -44.67 -13.48 13.56
C SER A 116 -46.20 -13.59 13.59
#